data_AF-A0AAE0H5V9-F1
#
_entry.id   AF-A0AAE0H5V9-F1
#
_cell.length_a   1.000
_cell.length_b   1.000
_cell.length_c   1.000
_cell.angle_alpha   90.00
_cell.angle_beta   90.00
_cell.angle_gamma   90.00
#
_symmetry.space_group_name_H-M   'P 1'
#
loop_
_entity.id
_entity.type
_entity.pdbx_description
1 polymer ?
#
loop_
_entity_poly.entity_id
_entity_poly.type
_entity_poly.pdbx_seq_one_letter_code
_entity_poly.pdbx_strand_id
1 'polypeptide(L)'
;MSASVHAPMYFLQSSPTYETVKPYSLRFPPGDGLEQSNVLSETHLIQVDSMRDRPDLELETCGFEVMPFDSPLSYEDFADAHKIAHVLLPAMCRKLKQHLSARHVVALDFSVRRRHAGFPVSTGDDYDHDQPTTMAHIDFTIEEGERMLRVMYPDKADEIIAGGWKLINTWHPLRGPLNDWPLAICDARTVNREVDLMPGDIVYTEWATENLQVHYSHRYKWYYLPDQTVDEVLIFKSGESSPAKPQAVPHGSFCNPRVKASEHPRESIDSRFFVFYAPLEEYPRVEGNVFSQRTH
;
A
#
# COMPACT_ATOMS: atom_id res chain seq x y z
N MET A 1 -20.62 -9.22 -15.97
CA MET A 1 -19.39 -9.94 -15.57
C MET A 1 -18.21 -9.17 -16.13
N SER A 2 -17.56 -8.33 -15.33
CA SER A 2 -16.31 -7.70 -15.77
C SER A 2 -15.24 -8.80 -15.86
N ALA A 3 -14.70 -8.99 -17.06
CA ALA A 3 -13.83 -10.11 -17.36
C ALA A 3 -12.40 -9.89 -16.86
N SER A 4 -11.64 -10.97 -16.68
CA SER A 4 -10.19 -10.90 -16.44
C SER A 4 -9.48 -10.11 -17.54
N VAL A 5 -8.39 -9.43 -17.19
CA VAL A 5 -7.53 -8.71 -18.13
C VAL A 5 -6.10 -9.25 -18.03
N HIS A 6 -5.32 -9.06 -19.08
CA HIS A 6 -3.89 -9.35 -19.06
C HIS A 6 -3.12 -8.04 -19.17
N ALA A 7 -2.17 -7.81 -18.28
CA ALA A 7 -1.40 -6.58 -18.26
C ALA A 7 0.03 -6.82 -17.77
N PRO A 8 1.01 -6.03 -18.23
CA PRO A 8 2.36 -6.09 -17.68
C PRO A 8 2.38 -5.62 -16.24
N MET A 9 3.15 -6.31 -15.40
CA MET A 9 3.48 -5.92 -14.03
C MET A 9 4.99 -6.12 -13.82
N TYR A 10 5.59 -5.24 -13.02
CA TYR A 10 7.01 -5.32 -12.70
C TYR A 10 7.23 -6.08 -11.39
N PHE A 11 8.27 -6.91 -11.37
CA PHE A 11 8.68 -7.72 -10.23
C PHE A 11 10.18 -7.56 -10.00
N LEU A 12 10.66 -7.92 -8.80
CA LEU A 12 12.08 -8.01 -8.51
C LEU A 12 12.69 -9.13 -9.34
N GLN A 13 13.68 -8.80 -10.17
CA GLN A 13 14.45 -9.77 -10.93
C GLN A 13 15.38 -10.56 -10.01
N SER A 14 15.49 -11.88 -10.18
CA SER A 14 16.53 -12.64 -9.47
C SER A 14 17.94 -12.20 -9.91
N SER A 15 18.81 -11.93 -8.94
CA SER A 15 20.19 -11.49 -9.19
C SER A 15 21.15 -12.05 -8.13
N PRO A 16 22.34 -12.56 -8.52
CA PRO A 16 23.37 -12.97 -7.57
C PRO A 16 23.82 -11.85 -6.61
N THR A 17 23.65 -10.58 -7.01
CA THR A 17 23.94 -9.42 -6.14
C THR A 17 23.17 -9.51 -4.81
N TYR A 18 21.94 -10.04 -4.86
CA TYR A 18 21.05 -10.12 -3.71
C TYR A 18 21.45 -11.18 -2.67
N GLU A 19 22.41 -12.04 -2.98
CA GLU A 19 23.01 -12.97 -2.02
C GLU A 19 23.94 -12.26 -1.02
N THR A 20 24.46 -11.07 -1.39
CA THR A 20 25.45 -10.33 -0.57
C THR A 20 25.06 -8.90 -0.28
N VAL A 21 24.20 -8.29 -1.11
CA VAL A 21 23.74 -6.91 -0.96
C VAL A 21 22.22 -6.87 -1.08
N LYS A 22 21.57 -6.46 0.00
CA LYS A 22 20.12 -6.28 0.04
C LYS A 22 19.64 -5.26 -1.01
N PRO A 23 18.45 -5.45 -1.61
CA PRO A 23 17.81 -4.43 -2.43
C PRO A 23 17.68 -3.10 -1.70
N TYR A 24 18.00 -1.99 -2.34
CA TYR A 24 17.82 -0.64 -1.80
C TYR A 24 17.43 0.35 -2.91
N SER A 25 16.73 1.40 -2.51
CA SER A 25 16.44 2.58 -3.32
C SER A 25 16.63 3.85 -2.50
N LEU A 26 17.46 4.76 -2.99
CA LEU A 26 17.75 6.05 -2.37
C LEU A 26 16.82 7.11 -2.94
N ARG A 27 16.12 7.82 -2.06
CA ARG A 27 15.23 8.95 -2.40
C ARG A 27 15.96 10.29 -2.48
N PHE A 28 17.27 10.22 -2.66
CA PHE A 28 18.17 11.35 -2.87
C PHE A 28 19.30 10.89 -3.81
N PRO A 29 19.94 11.82 -4.55
CA PRO A 29 21.10 11.50 -5.36
C PRO A 29 22.25 11.01 -4.46
N PRO A 30 22.79 9.81 -4.66
CA PRO A 30 23.95 9.35 -3.92
C PRO A 30 25.21 10.13 -4.25
N GLY A 31 26.14 10.22 -3.29
CA GLY A 31 27.52 10.59 -3.54
C GLY A 31 28.37 9.38 -4.01
N ASP A 32 29.59 9.66 -4.47
CA ASP A 32 30.69 8.68 -4.61
C ASP A 32 30.36 7.36 -5.36
N GLY A 33 29.85 7.46 -6.60
CA GLY A 33 29.75 6.30 -7.51
C GLY A 33 28.81 5.17 -7.06
N LEU A 34 28.04 5.39 -6.00
CA LEU A 34 26.95 4.51 -5.60
C LEU A 34 25.77 4.74 -6.54
N GLU A 35 25.17 3.66 -7.04
CA GLU A 35 23.94 3.78 -7.82
C GLU A 35 22.78 4.19 -6.92
N GLN A 36 21.84 4.96 -7.46
CA GLN A 36 20.68 5.42 -6.67
C GLN A 36 19.77 4.24 -6.24
N SER A 37 19.86 3.11 -6.94
CA SER A 37 19.13 1.88 -6.62
C SER A 37 19.89 0.69 -7.18
N ASN A 38 19.90 -0.43 -6.46
CA ASN A 38 20.32 -1.74 -6.99
C ASN A 38 19.12 -2.65 -7.31
N VAL A 39 17.89 -2.14 -7.23
CA VAL A 39 16.66 -2.87 -7.57
C VAL A 39 16.59 -3.06 -9.08
N LEU A 40 16.70 -4.31 -9.52
CA LEU A 40 16.56 -4.75 -10.90
C LEU A 40 15.13 -5.25 -11.09
N SER A 41 14.44 -4.69 -12.08
CA SER A 41 13.06 -5.04 -12.38
C SER A 41 12.97 -5.96 -13.60
N GLU A 42 12.12 -6.98 -13.53
CA GLU A 42 11.67 -7.73 -14.70
C GLU A 42 10.17 -7.55 -14.90
N THR A 43 9.69 -7.75 -16.13
CA THR A 43 8.28 -7.59 -16.49
C THR A 43 7.67 -8.92 -16.85
N HIS A 44 6.49 -9.20 -16.31
CA HIS A 44 5.67 -10.36 -16.66
C HIS A 44 4.26 -9.94 -17.02
N LEU A 45 3.66 -10.64 -17.99
CA LEU A 45 2.25 -10.48 -18.33
C LEU A 45 1.43 -11.27 -17.31
N ILE A 46 0.70 -10.58 -16.43
CA ILE A 46 -0.14 -11.21 -15.42
C ILE A 46 -1.60 -11.22 -15.86
N GLN A 47 -2.35 -12.25 -15.46
CA GLN A 47 -3.81 -12.23 -15.50
C GLN A 47 -4.32 -11.55 -14.22
N VAL A 48 -5.15 -10.53 -14.38
CA VAL A 48 -5.79 -9.79 -13.27
C VAL A 48 -7.29 -9.99 -13.36
N ASP A 49 -7.85 -10.69 -12.38
CA ASP A 49 -9.26 -11.06 -12.33
C ASP A 49 -10.10 -9.96 -11.66
N SER A 50 -11.37 -9.85 -12.05
CA SER A 50 -12.28 -8.91 -11.39
C SER A 50 -12.63 -9.38 -9.97
N MET A 51 -12.65 -8.42 -9.04
CA MET A 51 -13.16 -8.58 -7.68
C MET A 51 -14.68 -8.42 -7.57
N ARG A 52 -15.36 -7.96 -8.63
CA ARG A 52 -16.82 -7.80 -8.61
C ARG A 52 -17.48 -9.15 -8.41
N ASP A 53 -18.51 -9.18 -7.57
CA ASP A 53 -19.29 -10.38 -7.26
C ASP A 53 -18.45 -11.55 -6.68
N ARG A 54 -17.39 -11.22 -5.94
CA ARG A 54 -16.49 -12.19 -5.27
C ARG A 54 -16.55 -12.07 -3.74
N PRO A 55 -17.65 -12.52 -3.11
CA PRO A 55 -17.80 -12.45 -1.65
C PRO A 55 -16.80 -13.36 -0.90
N ASP A 56 -16.11 -14.26 -1.60
CA ASP A 56 -15.05 -15.11 -1.05
C ASP A 56 -13.71 -14.37 -0.84
N LEU A 57 -13.57 -13.15 -1.37
CA LEU A 57 -12.40 -12.31 -1.18
C LEU A 57 -12.58 -11.44 0.07
N GLU A 58 -12.23 -12.03 1.21
CA GLU A 58 -12.32 -11.40 2.53
C GLU A 58 -10.94 -11.04 3.09
N LEU A 59 -10.86 -9.92 3.81
CA LEU A 59 -9.60 -9.42 4.38
C LEU A 59 -8.87 -10.45 5.24
N GLU A 60 -9.60 -11.23 6.05
CA GLU A 60 -9.01 -12.23 6.94
C GLU A 60 -8.57 -13.53 6.25
N THR A 61 -8.94 -13.69 4.98
CA THR A 61 -8.72 -14.92 4.22
C THR A 61 -7.71 -14.72 3.10
N CYS A 62 -7.89 -13.72 2.23
CA CYS A 62 -6.97 -13.42 1.14
C CYS A 62 -6.14 -12.15 1.36
N GLY A 63 -6.40 -11.41 2.44
CA GLY A 63 -5.62 -10.23 2.83
C GLY A 63 -6.13 -8.90 2.28
N PHE A 64 -7.26 -8.89 1.58
CA PHE A 64 -7.91 -7.68 1.07
C PHE A 64 -9.42 -7.87 0.89
N GLU A 65 -10.16 -6.76 0.84
CA GLU A 65 -11.60 -6.74 0.50
C GLU A 65 -12.06 -5.35 0.08
N VAL A 66 -13.26 -5.27 -0.50
CA VAL A 66 -13.93 -4.00 -0.80
C VAL A 66 -14.83 -3.61 0.36
N MET A 67 -14.66 -2.40 0.87
CA MET A 67 -15.46 -1.85 1.96
C MET A 67 -16.21 -0.59 1.48
N PRO A 68 -17.53 -0.48 1.74
CA PRO A 68 -18.26 0.74 1.44
C PRO A 68 -17.86 1.86 2.41
N PHE A 69 -17.61 3.04 1.86
CA PHE A 69 -17.21 4.21 2.63
C PHE A 69 -17.73 5.49 1.97
N ASP A 70 -18.62 6.17 2.68
CA ASP A 70 -19.10 7.49 2.30
C ASP A 70 -18.08 8.54 2.79
N SER A 71 -17.29 9.06 1.85
CA SER A 71 -16.25 10.03 2.16
C SER A 71 -16.87 11.34 2.65
N PRO A 72 -16.39 11.93 3.77
CA PRO A 72 -16.85 13.24 4.22
C PRO A 72 -16.30 14.39 3.35
N LEU A 73 -15.43 14.12 2.39
CA LEU A 73 -14.77 15.10 1.54
C LEU A 73 -15.36 15.12 0.13
N SER A 74 -15.51 16.32 -0.45
CA SER A 74 -15.72 16.46 -1.90
C SER A 74 -14.41 16.33 -2.66
N TYR A 75 -14.48 16.26 -3.99
CA TYR A 75 -13.30 16.14 -4.83
C TYR A 75 -12.28 17.27 -4.60
N GLU A 76 -12.74 18.52 -4.47
CA GLU A 76 -11.89 19.69 -4.29
C GLU A 76 -11.15 19.69 -2.95
N ASP A 77 -11.73 19.05 -1.92
CA ASP A 77 -11.14 18.98 -0.59
C ASP A 77 -9.85 18.14 -0.56
N PHE A 78 -9.63 17.26 -1.54
CA PHE A 78 -8.39 16.47 -1.64
C PHE A 78 -7.15 17.28 -2.05
N ALA A 79 -7.32 18.57 -2.38
CA ALA A 79 -6.20 19.50 -2.51
C ALA A 79 -5.72 20.05 -1.15
N ASP A 80 -6.48 19.82 -0.07
CA ASP A 80 -6.21 20.35 1.27
C ASP A 80 -5.76 19.22 2.21
N ALA A 81 -4.44 19.15 2.45
CA ALA A 81 -3.83 18.17 3.35
C ALA A 81 -4.39 18.25 4.79
N HIS A 82 -4.79 19.44 5.25
CA HIS A 82 -5.36 19.61 6.58
C HIS A 82 -6.77 19.00 6.66
N LYS A 83 -7.61 19.14 5.62
CA LYS A 83 -8.90 18.43 5.55
C LYS A 83 -8.72 16.92 5.51
N ILE A 84 -7.75 16.43 4.76
CA ILE A 84 -7.45 14.99 4.73
C ILE A 84 -7.07 14.51 6.15
N ALA A 85 -6.09 15.17 6.78
CA ALA A 85 -5.57 14.78 8.09
C ALA A 85 -6.60 14.88 9.22
N HIS A 86 -7.47 15.90 9.21
CA HIS A 86 -8.36 16.19 10.33
C HIS A 86 -9.84 15.84 10.10
N VAL A 87 -10.23 15.46 8.88
CA VAL A 87 -11.62 15.08 8.54
C VAL A 87 -11.68 13.66 7.97
N LEU A 88 -10.94 13.38 6.89
CA LEU A 88 -10.98 12.09 6.21
C LEU A 88 -10.36 10.96 7.06
N LEU A 89 -9.11 11.12 7.50
CA LEU A 89 -8.41 10.06 8.25
C LEU A 89 -9.12 9.71 9.56
N PRO A 90 -9.65 10.67 10.36
CA PRO A 90 -10.45 10.33 11.53
C PRO A 90 -11.75 9.59 11.19
N ALA A 91 -12.40 9.92 10.07
CA ALA A 91 -13.57 9.19 9.61
C ALA A 91 -13.21 7.75 9.21
N MET A 92 -12.09 7.56 8.51
CA MET A 92 -11.59 6.23 8.16
C MET A 92 -11.17 5.42 9.39
N CYS A 93 -10.49 6.02 10.37
CA CYS A 93 -10.16 5.37 11.64
C CYS A 93 -11.41 4.84 12.34
N ARG A 94 -12.50 5.62 12.41
CA ARG A 94 -13.77 5.17 13.00
C ARG A 94 -14.36 4.01 12.20
N LYS A 95 -14.37 4.11 10.87
CA LYS A 95 -14.88 3.05 9.99
C LYS A 95 -14.09 1.75 10.17
N LEU A 96 -12.76 1.79 10.08
CA LEU A 96 -11.88 0.63 10.27
C LEU A 96 -12.01 0.05 11.69
N LYS A 97 -12.09 0.90 12.72
CA LYS A 97 -12.27 0.44 14.10
C LYS A 97 -13.55 -0.37 14.27
N GLN A 98 -14.66 0.12 13.73
CA GLN A 98 -15.94 -0.60 13.75
C GLN A 98 -15.88 -1.88 12.90
N HIS A 99 -15.40 -1.77 11.66
CA HIS A 99 -15.36 -2.86 10.70
C HIS A 99 -14.50 -4.03 11.17
N LEU A 100 -13.35 -3.74 11.77
CA LEU A 100 -12.39 -4.74 12.24
C LEU A 100 -12.58 -5.11 13.71
N SER A 101 -13.61 -4.57 14.38
CA SER A 101 -13.83 -4.75 15.83
C SER A 101 -12.60 -4.45 16.68
N ALA A 102 -11.85 -3.41 16.30
CA ALA A 102 -10.59 -3.04 16.92
C ALA A 102 -10.77 -2.21 18.19
N ARG A 103 -9.77 -2.22 19.07
CA ARG A 103 -9.74 -1.38 20.27
C ARG A 103 -9.32 0.05 19.95
N HIS A 104 -8.36 0.20 19.04
CA HIS A 104 -7.87 1.50 18.60
C HIS A 104 -7.39 1.45 17.15
N VAL A 105 -7.49 2.59 16.45
CA VAL A 105 -6.98 2.76 15.09
C VAL A 105 -6.34 4.13 15.01
N VAL A 106 -5.12 4.18 14.48
CA VAL A 106 -4.38 5.42 14.26
C VAL A 106 -3.95 5.50 12.79
N ALA A 107 -4.12 6.67 12.19
CA ALA A 107 -3.60 6.93 10.86
C ALA A 107 -2.09 7.15 10.93
N LEU A 108 -1.37 6.49 10.03
CA LEU A 108 0.07 6.54 9.92
C LEU A 108 0.50 7.65 8.96
N ASP A 109 -0.06 7.63 7.75
CA ASP A 109 0.12 8.67 6.74
C ASP A 109 -0.95 8.58 5.64
N PHE A 110 -0.81 9.46 4.64
CA PHE A 110 -1.52 9.38 3.37
C PHE A 110 -0.65 9.91 2.22
N SER A 111 -0.99 9.55 0.99
CA SER A 111 -0.47 10.14 -0.24
C SER A 111 -1.62 10.31 -1.24
N VAL A 112 -1.76 11.54 -1.77
CA VAL A 112 -2.65 11.83 -2.90
C VAL A 112 -1.84 11.66 -4.18
N ARG A 113 -2.31 10.78 -5.05
CA ARG A 113 -1.67 10.45 -6.32
C ARG A 113 -2.51 10.96 -7.47
N ARG A 114 -1.89 11.73 -8.38
CA ARG A 114 -2.53 12.19 -9.63
C ARG A 114 -1.64 11.83 -10.79
N ARG A 115 -2.11 10.94 -11.65
CA ARG A 115 -1.31 10.43 -12.76
C ARG A 115 -1.05 11.54 -13.78
N HIS A 116 0.22 11.82 -14.02
CA HIS A 116 0.68 12.70 -15.08
C HIS A 116 0.43 12.06 -16.45
N ALA A 117 0.13 12.87 -17.47
CA ALA A 117 -0.20 12.38 -18.81
C ALA A 117 0.91 11.52 -19.44
N GLY A 118 2.18 11.84 -19.15
CA GLY A 118 3.36 11.11 -19.63
C GLY A 118 3.67 9.78 -18.93
N PHE A 119 3.03 9.50 -17.79
CA PHE A 119 3.22 8.23 -17.07
C PHE A 119 2.85 7.01 -17.94
N PRO A 120 3.60 5.89 -17.93
CA PRO A 120 4.69 5.53 -17.00
C PRO A 120 6.08 5.94 -17.49
N VAL A 121 6.18 6.70 -18.59
CA VAL A 121 7.47 7.17 -19.10
C VAL A 121 7.95 8.31 -18.22
N SER A 122 9.09 8.12 -17.56
CA SER A 122 9.74 9.21 -16.83
C SER A 122 10.13 10.31 -17.80
N THR A 123 9.67 11.53 -17.54
CA THR A 123 10.03 12.71 -18.33
C THR A 123 11.34 13.34 -17.85
N GLY A 124 11.87 12.88 -16.72
CA GLY A 124 13.06 13.47 -16.06
C GLY A 124 12.76 14.73 -15.26
N ASP A 125 11.50 15.20 -15.27
CA ASP A 125 11.02 16.34 -14.49
C ASP A 125 10.38 15.88 -13.19
N ASP A 126 10.41 16.75 -12.17
CA ASP A 126 9.65 16.56 -10.95
C ASP A 126 8.13 16.66 -11.25
N TYR A 127 7.35 15.74 -10.69
CA TYR A 127 5.90 15.77 -10.78
C TYR A 127 5.30 16.48 -9.56
N ASP A 128 4.30 17.33 -9.77
CA ASP A 128 3.56 18.02 -8.69
C ASP A 128 2.87 17.03 -7.71
N HIS A 129 2.63 15.80 -8.16
CA HIS A 129 1.96 14.76 -7.39
C HIS A 129 2.64 13.40 -7.55
N ASP A 130 2.52 12.58 -6.53
CA ASP A 130 2.97 11.18 -6.55
C ASP A 130 2.29 10.41 -7.70
N GLN A 131 3.07 9.59 -8.40
CA GLN A 131 2.62 8.79 -9.53
C GLN A 131 2.23 7.37 -9.09
N PRO A 132 1.48 6.60 -9.91
CA PRO A 132 1.24 5.18 -9.65
C PRO A 132 2.53 4.37 -9.47
N THR A 133 2.57 3.46 -8.49
CA THR A 133 3.68 2.50 -8.34
C THR A 133 3.44 1.29 -9.23
N THR A 134 4.33 1.02 -10.18
CA THR A 134 4.19 -0.09 -11.15
C THR A 134 4.86 -1.40 -10.71
N MET A 135 5.72 -1.33 -9.69
CA MET A 135 6.39 -2.50 -9.11
C MET A 135 5.46 -3.19 -8.11
N ALA A 136 5.35 -4.52 -8.20
CA ALA A 136 4.72 -5.32 -7.18
C ALA A 136 5.55 -5.27 -5.88
N HIS A 137 4.93 -4.85 -4.78
CA HIS A 137 5.59 -4.71 -3.49
C HIS A 137 4.61 -4.94 -2.33
N ILE A 138 5.16 -5.06 -1.13
CA ILE A 138 4.45 -4.87 0.14
C ILE A 138 5.17 -3.73 0.85
N ASP A 139 4.41 -2.79 1.43
CA ASP A 139 4.99 -1.55 1.94
C ASP A 139 5.95 -1.73 3.11
N PHE A 140 5.73 -2.73 3.97
CA PHE A 140 6.52 -2.95 5.18
C PHE A 140 6.84 -4.42 5.41
N THR A 141 7.99 -4.67 6.02
CA THR A 141 8.23 -5.91 6.75
C THR A 141 7.49 -5.89 8.09
N ILE A 142 7.38 -7.06 8.73
CA ILE A 142 6.75 -7.15 10.05
C ILE A 142 7.63 -6.47 11.10
N GLU A 143 8.94 -6.66 10.95
CA GLU A 143 9.99 -6.05 11.76
C GLU A 143 9.93 -4.52 11.67
N GLU A 144 9.73 -3.97 10.48
CA GLU A 144 9.56 -2.52 10.30
C GLU A 144 8.25 -2.03 10.94
N GLY A 145 7.16 -2.80 10.84
CA GLY A 145 5.92 -2.55 11.56
C GLY A 145 6.13 -2.45 13.08
N GLU A 146 6.83 -3.42 13.68
CA GLU A 146 7.13 -3.40 15.11
C GLU A 146 8.10 -2.27 15.49
N ARG A 147 9.10 -1.97 14.65
CA ARG A 147 9.98 -0.81 14.85
C ARG A 147 9.19 0.48 14.89
N MET A 148 8.24 0.68 13.96
CA MET A 148 7.36 1.84 13.95
C MET A 148 6.54 1.93 15.24
N LEU A 149 5.99 0.81 15.74
CA LEU A 149 5.25 0.80 17.00
C LEU A 149 6.12 1.18 18.21
N ARG A 150 7.38 0.72 18.25
CA ARG A 150 8.35 1.11 19.29
C ARG A 150 8.71 2.58 19.26
N VAL A 151 8.71 3.21 18.08
CA VAL A 151 8.91 4.66 17.94
C VAL A 151 7.64 5.42 18.35
N MET A 152 6.46 4.97 17.91
CA MET A 152 5.18 5.66 18.18
C MET A 152 4.77 5.59 19.64
N TYR A 153 5.05 4.48 20.31
CA TYR A 153 4.57 4.16 21.66
C TYR A 153 5.68 3.54 22.53
N PRO A 154 6.78 4.26 22.82
CA PRO A 154 7.97 3.68 23.48
C PRO A 154 7.65 2.93 24.77
N ASP A 155 6.74 3.46 25.59
CA ASP A 155 6.37 2.89 26.89
C ASP A 155 5.30 1.79 26.81
N LYS A 156 4.63 1.62 25.66
CA LYS A 156 3.50 0.70 25.49
C LYS A 156 3.63 -0.27 24.32
N ALA A 157 4.71 -0.18 23.55
CA ALA A 157 4.91 -0.96 22.35
C ALA A 157 4.85 -2.47 22.61
N ASP A 158 5.48 -2.97 23.68
CA ASP A 158 5.45 -4.40 24.00
C ASP A 158 4.03 -4.90 24.32
N GLU A 159 3.24 -4.12 25.07
CA GLU A 159 1.83 -4.43 25.34
C GLU A 159 0.98 -4.40 24.07
N ILE A 160 1.20 -3.41 23.19
CA ILE A 160 0.50 -3.28 21.91
C ILE A 160 0.85 -4.44 20.97
N ILE A 161 2.14 -4.76 20.84
CA ILE A 161 2.64 -5.85 19.99
C ILE A 161 2.09 -7.18 20.48
N ALA A 162 2.19 -7.47 21.77
CA ALA A 162 1.69 -8.70 22.37
C ALA A 162 0.15 -8.85 22.24
N GLY A 163 -0.57 -7.72 22.26
CA GLY A 163 -2.03 -7.70 22.10
C GLY A 163 -2.51 -7.88 20.66
N GLY A 164 -1.60 -7.90 19.69
CA GLY A 164 -1.89 -8.06 18.27
C GLY A 164 -2.20 -6.73 17.56
N TRP A 165 -1.72 -6.64 16.33
CA TRP A 165 -1.86 -5.47 15.47
C TRP A 165 -1.96 -5.85 13.98
N LYS A 166 -2.63 -4.98 13.23
CA LYS A 166 -2.64 -4.97 11.76
C LYS A 166 -2.17 -3.62 11.26
N LEU A 167 -1.45 -3.62 10.15
CA LEU A 167 -1.23 -2.46 9.32
C LEU A 167 -2.11 -2.61 8.08
N ILE A 168 -3.10 -1.71 7.98
CA ILE A 168 -4.10 -1.71 6.93
C ILE A 168 -3.88 -0.50 6.04
N ASN A 169 -3.82 -0.78 4.73
CA ASN A 169 -3.90 0.24 3.71
C ASN A 169 -5.35 0.39 3.26
N THR A 170 -5.69 1.61 2.89
CA THR A 170 -6.92 1.94 2.17
C THR A 170 -6.55 2.61 0.86
N TRP A 171 -7.14 2.15 -0.24
CA TRP A 171 -7.00 2.74 -1.56
C TRP A 171 -8.37 3.19 -2.07
N HIS A 172 -8.46 4.46 -2.47
CA HIS A 172 -9.71 5.11 -2.78
C HIS A 172 -9.59 6.06 -3.97
N PRO A 173 -10.47 5.97 -4.99
CA PRO A 173 -10.50 6.92 -6.09
C PRO A 173 -11.03 8.28 -5.62
N LEU A 174 -10.44 9.37 -6.12
CA LEU A 174 -10.97 10.72 -5.89
C LEU A 174 -12.11 11.06 -6.86
N ARG A 175 -12.11 10.41 -8.02
CA ARG A 175 -13.15 10.49 -9.06
C ARG A 175 -13.41 9.10 -9.60
N GLY A 176 -14.68 8.79 -9.84
CA GLY A 176 -15.10 7.48 -10.33
C GLY A 176 -16.07 7.59 -11.51
N PRO A 177 -16.32 6.47 -12.23
CA PRO A 177 -15.63 5.19 -12.06
C PRO A 177 -14.16 5.26 -12.49
N LEU A 178 -13.27 4.64 -11.72
CA LEU A 178 -11.82 4.62 -11.97
C LEU A 178 -11.42 3.31 -12.67
N ASN A 179 -10.91 3.44 -13.90
CA ASN A 179 -10.37 2.34 -14.70
C ASN A 179 -8.93 2.56 -15.16
N ASP A 180 -8.43 3.80 -15.11
CA ASP A 180 -7.06 4.16 -15.47
C ASP A 180 -6.10 3.80 -14.32
N TRP A 181 -5.10 2.97 -14.60
CA TRP A 181 -4.08 2.52 -13.63
C TRP A 181 -4.62 2.05 -12.26
N PRO A 182 -5.61 1.14 -12.21
CA PRO A 182 -6.17 0.65 -10.97
C PRO A 182 -5.14 -0.19 -10.19
N LEU A 183 -5.44 -0.46 -8.93
CA LEU A 183 -4.62 -1.35 -8.11
C LEU A 183 -4.88 -2.81 -8.50
N ALA A 184 -3.82 -3.54 -8.85
CA ALA A 184 -3.79 -4.99 -8.79
C ALA A 184 -3.34 -5.43 -7.40
N ILE A 185 -4.06 -6.39 -6.83
CA ILE A 185 -3.82 -6.91 -5.50
C ILE A 185 -3.77 -8.43 -5.52
N CYS A 186 -2.75 -9.02 -4.89
CA CYS A 186 -2.50 -10.44 -4.93
C CYS A 186 -3.14 -11.15 -3.73
N ASP A 187 -3.78 -12.29 -3.97
CA ASP A 187 -4.25 -13.19 -2.91
C ASP A 187 -3.05 -13.74 -2.13
N ALA A 188 -2.91 -13.29 -0.89
CA ALA A 188 -1.76 -13.67 -0.05
C ALA A 188 -1.66 -15.19 0.20
N ARG A 189 -2.74 -15.96 0.03
CA ARG A 189 -2.70 -17.43 0.12
C ARG A 189 -1.88 -18.08 -1.01
N THR A 190 -1.62 -17.34 -2.07
CA THR A 190 -0.86 -17.80 -3.24
C THR A 190 0.62 -17.41 -3.18
N VAL A 191 1.02 -16.65 -2.15
CA VAL A 191 2.37 -16.13 -1.95
C VAL A 191 3.16 -17.05 -1.04
N ASN A 192 4.31 -17.54 -1.50
CA ASN A 192 5.28 -18.23 -0.67
C ASN A 192 6.24 -17.21 -0.06
N ARG A 193 5.96 -16.75 1.17
CA ARG A 193 6.70 -15.66 1.81
C ARG A 193 8.22 -15.87 1.90
N GLU A 194 8.69 -17.11 1.99
CA GLU A 194 10.13 -17.42 2.12
C GLU A 194 10.90 -17.33 0.79
N VAL A 195 10.21 -17.51 -0.34
CA VAL A 195 10.81 -17.61 -1.67
C VAL A 195 10.46 -16.40 -2.53
N ASP A 196 9.23 -15.93 -2.40
CA ASP A 196 8.61 -14.95 -3.28
C ASP A 196 8.88 -13.50 -2.83
N LEU A 197 9.33 -13.29 -1.59
CA LEU A 197 9.48 -11.96 -0.97
C LEU A 197 10.92 -11.73 -0.51
N MET A 198 11.44 -10.52 -0.74
CA MET A 198 12.76 -10.12 -0.29
C MET A 198 12.70 -8.73 0.38
N PRO A 199 13.23 -8.58 1.61
CA PRO A 199 13.34 -7.27 2.25
C PRO A 199 14.17 -6.29 1.41
N GLY A 200 13.69 -5.05 1.28
CA GLY A 200 14.38 -3.98 0.57
C GLY A 200 14.34 -2.66 1.33
N ASP A 201 15.40 -1.88 1.26
CA ASP A 201 15.49 -0.59 1.95
C ASP A 201 15.04 0.57 1.06
N ILE A 202 14.16 1.43 1.59
CA ILE A 202 13.87 2.75 1.02
C ILE A 202 14.54 3.76 1.94
N VAL A 203 15.56 4.43 1.42
CA VAL A 203 16.43 5.30 2.20
C VAL A 203 16.18 6.76 1.81
N TYR A 204 15.86 7.57 2.81
CA TYR A 204 15.76 9.02 2.74
C TYR A 204 16.99 9.64 3.41
N THR A 205 17.18 10.95 3.28
CA THR A 205 18.36 11.64 3.80
C THR A 205 18.55 11.48 5.31
N GLU A 206 17.44 11.42 6.07
CA GLU A 206 17.48 11.39 7.54
C GLU A 206 16.95 10.08 8.14
N TRP A 207 16.31 9.23 7.33
CA TRP A 207 15.64 8.03 7.81
C TRP A 207 15.55 6.96 6.73
N ALA A 208 15.24 5.74 7.12
CA ALA A 208 14.98 4.64 6.20
C ALA A 208 13.77 3.84 6.69
N THR A 209 13.14 3.14 5.75
CA THR A 209 12.10 2.15 6.01
C THR A 209 12.38 0.91 5.18
N GLU A 210 11.96 -0.24 5.67
CA GLU A 210 12.10 -1.52 4.98
C GLU A 210 10.76 -1.98 4.41
N ASN A 211 10.76 -2.33 3.13
CA ASN A 211 9.61 -2.90 2.42
C ASN A 211 9.89 -4.36 2.02
N LEU A 212 8.92 -5.04 1.40
CA LEU A 212 9.20 -6.30 0.69
C LEU A 212 9.07 -6.10 -0.82
N GLN A 213 10.16 -6.40 -1.51
CA GLN A 213 10.21 -6.58 -2.95
C GLN A 213 9.66 -7.97 -3.30
N VAL A 214 8.99 -8.09 -4.45
CA VAL A 214 8.25 -9.30 -4.82
C VAL A 214 8.86 -9.92 -6.07
N HIS A 215 9.36 -11.14 -5.96
CA HIS A 215 9.76 -11.96 -7.11
C HIS A 215 8.52 -12.48 -7.85
N TYR A 216 8.63 -12.69 -9.15
CA TYR A 216 7.52 -13.26 -9.92
C TYR A 216 7.26 -14.72 -9.55
N SER A 217 5.98 -15.09 -9.49
CA SER A 217 5.53 -16.47 -9.35
C SER A 217 4.28 -16.70 -10.18
N HIS A 218 4.27 -17.81 -10.94
CA HIS A 218 3.11 -18.23 -11.73
C HIS A 218 1.91 -18.67 -10.87
N ARG A 219 2.10 -18.83 -9.55
CA ARG A 219 1.03 -19.21 -8.62
C ARG A 219 0.13 -18.04 -8.23
N TYR A 220 0.62 -16.81 -8.40
CA TYR A 220 -0.09 -15.62 -7.95
C TYR A 220 -1.47 -15.52 -8.58
N LYS A 221 -2.46 -15.17 -7.76
CA LYS A 221 -3.78 -14.77 -8.22
C LYS A 221 -3.97 -13.29 -7.96
N TRP A 222 -3.98 -12.53 -9.04
CA TRP A 222 -4.14 -11.08 -9.00
C TRP A 222 -5.58 -10.68 -9.25
N TYR A 223 -6.00 -9.66 -8.54
CA TYR A 223 -7.35 -9.14 -8.56
C TYR A 223 -7.35 -7.62 -8.71
N TYR A 224 -8.40 -7.06 -9.31
CA TYR A 224 -8.63 -5.62 -9.36
C TYR A 224 -10.14 -5.32 -9.27
N LEU A 225 -10.48 -4.09 -8.88
CA LEU A 225 -11.86 -3.62 -8.83
C LEU A 225 -12.17 -2.76 -10.07
N PRO A 226 -12.77 -3.32 -11.13
CA PRO A 226 -13.17 -2.53 -12.30
C PRO A 226 -14.28 -1.55 -11.96
N ASP A 227 -14.29 -0.41 -12.65
CA ASP A 227 -15.27 0.66 -12.49
C ASP A 227 -15.42 1.13 -11.03
N GLN A 228 -14.32 1.14 -10.26
CA GLN A 228 -14.37 1.49 -8.83
C GLN A 228 -14.94 2.90 -8.64
N THR A 229 -15.98 3.01 -7.84
CA THR A 229 -16.65 4.29 -7.54
C THR A 229 -16.11 4.93 -6.26
N VAL A 230 -16.43 6.21 -6.05
CA VAL A 230 -15.96 7.00 -4.90
C VAL A 230 -16.62 6.63 -3.58
N ASP A 231 -17.55 5.69 -3.56
CA ASP A 231 -18.14 5.10 -2.35
C ASP A 231 -17.52 3.73 -2.01
N GLU A 232 -16.56 3.27 -2.81
CA GLU A 232 -15.85 2.01 -2.64
C GLU A 232 -14.40 2.25 -2.24
N VAL A 233 -13.97 1.61 -1.15
CA VAL A 233 -12.59 1.62 -0.69
C VAL A 233 -12.06 0.20 -0.73
N LEU A 234 -10.92 -0.01 -1.39
CA LEU A 234 -10.18 -1.25 -1.29
C LEU A 234 -9.35 -1.19 -0.01
N ILE A 235 -9.58 -2.11 0.93
CA ILE A 235 -8.76 -2.23 2.13
C ILE A 235 -7.93 -3.50 2.08
N PHE A 236 -6.69 -3.43 2.55
CA PHE A 236 -5.78 -4.56 2.48
C PHE A 236 -4.67 -4.53 3.52
N LYS A 237 -4.13 -5.70 3.84
CA LYS A 237 -3.06 -5.85 4.83
C LYS A 237 -1.71 -5.52 4.19
N SER A 238 -0.96 -4.59 4.79
CA SER A 238 0.47 -4.37 4.53
C SER A 238 1.36 -4.89 5.65
N GLY A 239 0.77 -5.34 6.77
CA GLY A 239 1.43 -6.05 7.85
C GLY A 239 0.42 -6.58 8.88
N GLU A 240 0.78 -7.66 9.59
CA GLU A 240 -0.04 -8.27 10.63
C GLU A 240 0.82 -9.14 11.54
N SER A 241 0.61 -8.95 12.84
CA SER A 241 1.34 -9.62 13.92
C SER A 241 1.12 -11.13 13.97
N SER A 242 -0.05 -11.62 13.56
CA SER A 242 -0.38 -13.04 13.61
C SER A 242 0.21 -13.83 12.43
N PRO A 243 1.10 -14.80 12.65
CA PRO A 243 1.61 -15.66 11.58
C PRO A 243 0.56 -16.68 11.09
N ALA A 244 -0.55 -16.85 11.80
CA ALA A 244 -1.63 -17.76 11.44
C ALA A 244 -2.59 -17.18 10.37
N LYS A 245 -2.39 -15.93 9.98
CA LYS A 245 -3.22 -15.19 9.04
C LYS A 245 -2.39 -14.70 7.85
N PRO A 246 -3.02 -14.37 6.71
CA PRO A 246 -2.34 -13.63 5.67
C PRO A 246 -1.77 -12.34 6.24
N GLN A 247 -0.45 -12.19 6.21
CA GLN A 247 0.22 -11.10 6.91
C GLN A 247 0.21 -9.79 6.11
N ALA A 248 0.40 -9.91 4.80
CA ALA A 248 0.39 -8.77 3.89
C ALA A 248 0.20 -9.24 2.44
N VAL A 249 -0.27 -8.36 1.56
CA VAL A 249 -0.55 -8.67 0.16
C VAL A 249 0.36 -7.89 -0.79
N PRO A 250 1.04 -8.57 -1.73
CA PRO A 250 1.65 -7.90 -2.86
C PRO A 250 0.63 -7.07 -3.64
N HIS A 251 0.99 -5.85 -3.97
CA HIS A 251 0.14 -4.95 -4.74
C HIS A 251 0.97 -4.03 -5.64
N GLY A 252 0.33 -3.50 -6.67
CA GLY A 252 0.94 -2.61 -7.65
C GLY A 252 -0.11 -2.08 -8.62
N SER A 253 0.18 -0.96 -9.27
CA SER A 253 -0.70 -0.39 -10.29
C SER A 253 -0.34 -0.99 -11.65
N PHE A 254 -1.34 -1.30 -12.48
CA PHE A 254 -1.11 -1.86 -13.82
C PHE A 254 -1.82 -1.06 -14.89
N CYS A 255 -1.29 -1.09 -16.11
CA CYS A 255 -1.95 -0.49 -17.27
C CYS A 255 -3.15 -1.35 -17.66
N ASN A 256 -4.36 -0.91 -17.30
CA ASN A 256 -5.60 -1.61 -17.63
C ASN A 256 -5.90 -1.49 -19.14
N PRO A 257 -5.86 -2.59 -19.91
CA PRO A 257 -6.05 -2.54 -21.37
C PRO A 257 -7.49 -2.17 -21.78
N ARG A 258 -8.42 -2.07 -20.82
CA ARG A 258 -9.80 -1.68 -21.07
C ARG A 258 -10.09 -0.21 -20.86
N VAL A 259 -9.11 0.56 -20.38
CA VAL A 259 -9.26 2.00 -20.20
C VAL A 259 -9.63 2.65 -21.54
N LYS A 260 -10.66 3.48 -21.55
CA LYS A 260 -11.08 4.21 -22.75
C LYS A 260 -10.36 5.55 -22.80
N ALA A 261 -10.07 6.04 -24.01
CA ALA A 261 -9.43 7.35 -24.18
C ALA A 261 -10.24 8.53 -23.60
N SER A 262 -11.55 8.36 -23.39
CA SER A 262 -12.43 9.35 -22.77
C SER A 262 -12.41 9.35 -21.23
N GLU A 263 -11.81 8.33 -20.61
CA GLU A 263 -11.74 8.22 -19.15
C GLU A 263 -10.66 9.14 -18.60
N HIS A 264 -10.88 9.66 -17.39
CA HIS A 264 -9.95 10.57 -16.75
C HIS A 264 -8.68 9.81 -16.29
N PRO A 265 -7.50 10.47 -16.35
CA PRO A 265 -6.32 9.96 -15.68
C PRO A 265 -6.58 9.68 -14.20
N ARG A 266 -5.90 8.66 -13.67
CA ARG A 266 -6.05 8.22 -12.30
C ARG A 266 -5.81 9.34 -11.29
N GLU A 267 -6.78 9.53 -10.41
CA GLU A 267 -6.61 10.29 -9.18
C GLU A 267 -7.10 9.46 -8.00
N SER A 268 -6.22 9.21 -7.03
CA SER A 268 -6.49 8.33 -5.89
C SER A 268 -5.82 8.85 -4.62
N ILE A 269 -6.27 8.34 -3.48
CA ILE A 269 -5.57 8.49 -2.20
C ILE A 269 -5.23 7.10 -1.65
N ASP A 270 -3.99 6.97 -1.21
CA ASP A 270 -3.47 5.88 -0.41
C ASP A 270 -3.40 6.36 1.04
N SER A 271 -3.84 5.56 2.01
CA SER A 271 -3.69 5.88 3.43
C SER A 271 -3.40 4.62 4.23
N ARG A 272 -2.55 4.75 5.25
CA ARG A 272 -2.09 3.61 6.05
C ARG A 272 -2.48 3.80 7.50
N PHE A 273 -2.88 2.70 8.14
CA PHE A 273 -3.43 2.73 9.49
C PHE A 273 -2.90 1.56 10.30
N PHE A 274 -2.47 1.84 11.53
CA PHE A 274 -2.32 0.79 12.52
C PHE A 274 -3.65 0.53 13.22
N VAL A 275 -3.98 -0.74 13.38
CA VAL A 275 -5.19 -1.25 14.02
C VAL A 275 -4.76 -2.14 15.18
N PHE A 276 -5.21 -1.80 16.39
CA PHE A 276 -4.76 -2.45 17.63
C PHE A 276 -5.88 -3.20 18.34
N TYR A 277 -5.50 -4.31 18.97
CA TYR A 277 -6.41 -5.19 19.70
C TYR A 277 -6.07 -5.36 21.19
N ALA A 278 -4.90 -4.87 21.61
CA ALA A 278 -4.47 -4.89 23.01
C ALA A 278 -5.53 -4.29 23.97
N PRO A 279 -5.80 -4.93 25.11
CA PRO A 279 -6.82 -4.46 26.05
C PRO A 279 -6.27 -3.36 26.97
N LEU A 280 -5.82 -2.25 26.38
CA LEU A 280 -5.41 -1.05 27.13
C LEU A 280 -6.65 -0.27 27.57
N GLU A 281 -6.63 0.25 28.80
CA GLU A 281 -7.71 1.12 29.31
C GLU A 281 -7.82 2.41 28.49
N GLU A 282 -6.67 3.03 28.21
CA GLU A 282 -6.53 4.15 27.29
C GLU A 282 -5.29 3.93 26.42
N TYR A 283 -5.42 4.20 25.12
CA TYR A 283 -4.28 4.19 24.22
C TYR A 283 -3.56 5.54 24.32
N PRO A 284 -2.23 5.55 24.54
CA PRO A 284 -1.47 6.79 24.59
C PRO A 284 -1.53 7.54 23.24
N ARG A 285 -1.21 8.83 23.27
CA ARG A 285 -0.98 9.58 22.03
C ARG A 285 0.29 9.08 21.37
N VAL A 286 0.37 9.22 20.04
CA VAL A 286 1.61 8.98 19.31
C VAL A 286 2.67 9.98 19.79
N GLU A 287 3.82 9.49 20.21
CA GLU A 287 4.92 10.30 20.73
C GLU A 287 6.02 10.50 19.69
N GLY A 288 6.38 9.45 18.96
CA GLY A 288 7.44 9.49 17.95
C GLY A 288 6.94 9.72 16.53
N ASN A 289 7.78 10.36 15.72
CA ASN A 289 7.57 10.48 14.27
C ASN A 289 8.35 9.37 13.55
N VAL A 290 7.63 8.44 12.93
CA VAL A 290 8.24 7.30 12.20
C VAL A 290 8.80 7.66 10.82
N PHE A 291 8.45 8.84 10.28
CA PHE A 291 8.81 9.28 8.92
C PHE A 291 9.61 10.59 8.90
N SER A 292 10.32 10.91 9.98
CA SER A 292 10.97 12.21 10.27
C SER A 292 10.82 13.27 9.15
N GLN A 293 9.87 14.18 9.36
CA GLN A 293 9.51 15.33 8.52
C GLN A 293 8.94 15.03 7.12
N ARG A 294 7.74 14.45 7.02
CA ARG A 294 6.81 14.91 5.97
C ARG A 294 6.27 16.28 6.36
N THR A 295 7.01 17.34 6.04
CA THR A 295 6.36 18.63 5.82
C THR A 295 5.51 18.47 4.57
N HIS A 296 4.22 18.26 4.76
CA HIS A 296 3.21 18.40 3.71
C HIS A 296 3.17 19.84 3.21
#